data_AF-A0A258SD45-F1
#
_entry.id   AF-A0A258SD45-F1
#
_cell.length_a   1.000
_cell.length_b   1.000
_cell.length_c   1.000
_cell.angle_alpha   90.00
_cell.angle_beta   90.00
_cell.angle_gamma   90.00
#
_symmetry.space_group_name_H-M   'P 1'
#
loop_
_entity.id
_entity.type
_entity.pdbx_description
1 polymer ?
#
loop_
_entity_poly.entity_id
_entity_poly.type
_entity_poly.pdbx_seq_one_letter_code
_entity_poly.pdbx_strand_id
1 'polypeptide(L)'
;MYLLSMEMSDGNRLVAKPTLTFKGDEPAQIEIGEQDGSRYSMQVTLSPQADGTVSMASTITVAPAGRAAHRVMPVLRVGLGKPSTFEFGTESPTEKPFRVNFTVDRTGG
;
A
#
# COMPACT_ATOMS: atom_id res chain seq x y z
N MET A 1 -3.51 -16.39 9.58
CA MET A 1 -4.14 -15.28 8.84
C MET A 1 -3.22 -14.06 8.96
N TYR A 2 -3.24 -13.13 8.01
CA TYR A 2 -2.46 -11.89 8.10
C TYR A 2 -3.37 -10.67 8.11
N LEU A 3 -2.94 -9.64 8.83
CA LEU A 3 -3.56 -8.32 8.87
C LEU A 3 -2.56 -7.32 8.34
N LEU A 4 -2.92 -6.61 7.27
CA LEU A 4 -2.15 -5.50 6.73
C LEU A 4 -2.85 -4.20 7.15
N SER A 5 -2.18 -3.40 7.99
CA SER A 5 -2.66 -2.07 8.38
C SER A 5 -1.84 -1.03 7.63
N MET A 6 -2.50 -0.05 7.01
CA MET A 6 -1.86 0.94 6.14
C MET A 6 -2.27 2.36 6.49
N GLU A 7 -1.38 3.31 6.23
CA GLU A 7 -1.65 4.73 6.07
C GLU A 7 -1.15 5.16 4.69
N MET A 8 -2.06 5.60 3.84
CA MET A 8 -1.79 6.01 2.46
C MET A 8 -1.84 7.53 2.38
N SER A 9 -0.77 8.16 1.90
CA SER A 9 -0.65 9.60 1.78
C SER A 9 -0.24 10.00 0.37
N ASP A 10 -0.91 11.02 -0.17
CA ASP A 10 -0.52 11.72 -1.40
C ASP A 10 0.17 13.01 -1.00
N GLY A 11 1.50 12.98 -1.05
CA GLY A 11 2.36 13.97 -0.46
C GLY A 11 2.12 14.17 1.04
N ASN A 12 1.69 15.37 1.45
CA ASN A 12 1.41 15.70 2.85
C ASN A 12 -0.04 15.39 3.27
N ARG A 13 -0.88 14.93 2.34
CA ARG A 13 -2.30 14.67 2.60
C ARG A 13 -2.51 13.17 2.86
N LEU A 14 -3.09 12.84 4.01
CA LEU A 14 -3.59 11.48 4.26
C LEU A 14 -4.80 11.21 3.35
N VAL A 15 -4.75 10.14 2.57
CA VAL A 15 -5.80 9.69 1.67
C VAL A 15 -6.70 8.65 2.35
N ALA A 16 -6.11 7.64 2.99
CA ALA A 16 -6.86 6.57 3.64
C ALA A 16 -6.04 5.84 4.71
N LYS A 17 -6.74 5.13 5.60
CA LYS A 17 -6.17 4.18 6.57
C LYS A 17 -6.79 2.79 6.46
N PRO A 18 -6.57 2.06 5.35
CA PRO A 18 -7.19 0.76 5.15
C PRO A 18 -6.56 -0.33 6.02
N THR A 19 -7.39 -1.27 6.43
CA THR A 19 -6.97 -2.52 7.05
C THR A 19 -7.49 -3.68 6.23
N LEU A 20 -6.60 -4.57 5.79
CA LEU A 20 -6.93 -5.72 4.96
C LEU A 20 -6.59 -7.02 5.70
N THR A 21 -7.48 -8.00 5.61
CA THR A 21 -7.26 -9.34 6.18
C THR A 21 -7.02 -10.33 5.05
N PHE A 22 -5.96 -11.13 5.16
CA PHE A 22 -5.56 -12.14 4.19
C PHE A 22 -5.72 -13.54 4.75
N LYS A 23 -6.52 -14.36 4.06
CA LYS A 23 -6.69 -15.79 4.30
C LYS A 23 -6.08 -16.54 3.12
N GLY A 24 -4.83 -17.00 3.27
CA GLY A 24 -4.09 -17.60 2.16
C GLY A 24 -3.44 -16.56 1.26
N ASP A 25 -3.33 -16.88 -0.03
CA ASP A 25 -2.67 -16.11 -1.07
C ASP A 25 -3.64 -15.33 -1.98
N GLU A 26 -4.90 -15.22 -1.59
CA GLU A 26 -5.87 -14.41 -2.33
C GLU A 26 -5.49 -12.91 -2.32
N PRO A 27 -5.58 -12.22 -3.47
CA PRO A 27 -5.35 -10.79 -3.54
C PRO A 27 -6.47 -10.03 -2.84
N ALA A 28 -6.11 -8.94 -2.15
CA ALA A 28 -7.04 -7.96 -1.61
C ALA A 28 -6.92 -6.65 -2.39
N GLN A 29 -8.02 -5.90 -2.49
CA GLN A 29 -8.12 -4.69 -3.29
C GLN A 29 -8.67 -3.51 -2.47
N ILE A 30 -8.13 -2.33 -2.74
CA ILE A 30 -8.57 -1.04 -2.24
C ILE A 30 -8.86 -0.16 -3.45
N GLU A 31 -10.00 0.53 -3.42
CA GLU A 31 -10.36 1.56 -4.37
C GLU A 31 -10.86 2.79 -3.59
N ILE A 32 -10.29 3.95 -3.89
CA ILE A 32 -10.62 5.22 -3.26
C ILE A 32 -10.88 6.22 -4.37
N GLY A 33 -12.07 6.81 -4.38
CA GLY A 33 -12.42 7.96 -5.19
C GLY A 33 -12.68 9.16 -4.30
N GLU A 34 -12.07 10.29 -4.63
CA GLU A 34 -12.22 11.55 -3.91
C GLU A 34 -13.21 12.48 -4.63
N GLN A 35 -13.80 13.43 -3.90
CA GLN A 35 -14.74 14.41 -4.46
C GLN A 35 -14.08 15.34 -5.50
N ASP A 36 -12.77 15.58 -5.38
CA ASP A 36 -12.01 16.40 -6.32
C ASP A 36 -11.73 15.68 -7.67
N GLY A 37 -12.13 14.40 -7.78
CA GLY A 37 -11.92 13.56 -8.97
C GLY A 37 -10.66 12.70 -8.91
N SER A 38 -9.84 12.82 -7.87
CA SER A 38 -8.67 11.97 -7.67
C SER A 38 -9.09 10.52 -7.39
N ARG A 39 -8.31 9.56 -7.88
CA ARG A 39 -8.54 8.13 -7.68
C ARG A 39 -7.26 7.41 -7.28
N TYR A 40 -7.40 6.48 -6.34
CA TYR A 40 -6.30 5.66 -5.83
C TYR A 40 -6.77 4.21 -5.79
N SER A 41 -5.97 3.30 -6.31
CA SER A 41 -6.26 1.86 -6.23
C SER A 41 -5.02 1.09 -5.85
N MET A 42 -5.20 0.06 -5.02
CA MET A 42 -4.12 -0.84 -4.65
C MET A 42 -4.64 -2.28 -4.64
N GLN A 43 -3.97 -3.16 -5.37
CA GLN A 43 -4.14 -4.60 -5.26
C GLN A 43 -2.92 -5.17 -4.57
N VAL A 44 -3.11 -6.06 -3.60
CA VAL A 44 -2.03 -6.62 -2.77
C VAL A 44 -2.20 -8.11 -2.65
N THR A 45 -1.10 -8.85 -2.73
CA THR A 45 -1.02 -10.26 -2.36
C THR A 45 0.07 -10.45 -1.32
N LEU A 46 -0.20 -11.27 -0.31
CA LEU A 46 0.75 -11.64 0.72
C LEU A 46 1.09 -13.13 0.61
N SER A 47 2.38 -13.45 0.54
CA SER A 47 2.87 -14.83 0.48
C SER A 47 3.88 -15.09 1.60
N PRO A 48 3.58 -15.99 2.56
CA PRO A 48 4.52 -16.38 3.61
C PRO A 48 5.82 -16.91 3.03
N GLN A 49 6.92 -16.68 3.74
CA GLN A 49 8.23 -17.14 3.35
C GLN A 49 8.85 -18.06 4.42
N ALA A 50 9.77 -18.93 4.01
CA ALA A 50 10.42 -19.90 4.89
C ALA A 50 11.28 -19.25 6.01
N ASP A 51 11.76 -18.03 5.78
CA ASP A 51 12.56 -17.25 6.75
C ASP A 51 11.71 -16.46 7.76
N GLY A 52 10.39 -16.71 7.81
CA GLY A 52 9.47 -16.03 8.71
C GLY A 52 9.07 -14.62 8.27
N THR A 53 9.48 -14.18 7.08
CA THR A 53 9.01 -12.93 6.45
C THR A 53 7.76 -13.15 5.60
N VAL A 54 7.20 -12.07 5.06
CA VAL A 54 6.14 -12.11 4.05
C VAL A 54 6.60 -11.38 2.80
N SER A 55 6.42 -12.01 1.64
CA SER A 55 6.53 -11.33 0.35
C SER A 55 5.22 -10.61 0.09
N MET A 56 5.28 -9.29 -0.05
CA MET A 56 4.15 -8.44 -0.41
C MET A 56 4.33 -7.98 -1.85
N ALA A 57 3.53 -8.53 -2.75
CA ALA A 57 3.42 -8.05 -4.12
C ALA A 57 2.23 -7.10 -4.21
N SER A 58 2.41 -5.95 -4.86
CA SER A 58 1.31 -5.01 -5.03
C SER A 58 1.31 -4.36 -6.41
N THR A 59 0.12 -3.97 -6.85
CA THR A 59 -0.08 -3.04 -7.97
C THR A 59 -0.77 -1.81 -7.42
N ILE A 60 -0.19 -0.64 -7.62
CA ILE A 60 -0.72 0.62 -7.11
C ILE A 60 -0.88 1.58 -8.26
N THR A 61 -2.06 2.17 -8.36
CA THR A 61 -2.38 3.23 -9.32
C THR A 61 -2.81 4.48 -8.56
N VAL A 62 -2.18 5.61 -8.86
CA VAL A 62 -2.48 6.92 -8.32
C VAL A 62 -2.84 7.83 -9.48
N ALA A 63 -4.05 8.35 -9.50
CA ALA A 63 -4.56 9.23 -10.53
C ALA A 63 -5.09 10.52 -9.87
N PRO A 64 -4.22 11.50 -9.59
CA PRO A 64 -4.64 12.78 -9.02
C PRO A 64 -5.49 13.57 -10.02
N ALA A 65 -6.44 14.37 -9.51
CA ALA A 65 -7.27 15.21 -10.35
C ALA A 65 -6.44 16.15 -11.25
N GLY A 66 -6.74 16.16 -12.55
CA GLY A 66 -6.07 17.02 -13.53
C GLY A 66 -4.60 16.67 -13.82
N ARG A 67 -4.10 15.52 -13.34
CA ARG A 67 -2.74 15.03 -13.60
C ARG A 67 -2.77 13.67 -14.30
N ALA A 68 -1.62 13.27 -14.85
CA ALA A 68 -1.45 11.93 -15.40
C ALA A 68 -1.49 10.88 -14.28
N ALA A 69 -2.04 9.71 -14.58
CA ALA A 69 -2.02 8.58 -13.67
C ALA A 69 -0.62 7.94 -13.63
N HIS A 70 -0.22 7.50 -12.45
CA HIS A 70 1.02 6.76 -12.20
C HIS A 70 0.68 5.36 -11.72
N ARG A 71 1.39 4.35 -12.24
CA ARG A 71 1.26 2.96 -11.81
C ARG A 71 2.61 2.39 -11.45
N VAL A 72 2.69 1.74 -10.29
CA VAL A 72 3.88 1.02 -9.82
C VAL A 72 3.52 -0.37 -9.36
N MET A 73 4.49 -1.29 -9.39
CA MET A 73 4.29 -2.69 -9.03
C MET A 73 5.40 -3.20 -8.10
N PRO A 74 5.50 -2.67 -6.86
CA PRO A 74 6.58 -3.07 -5.97
C PRO A 74 6.35 -4.48 -5.40
N VAL A 75 7.45 -5.20 -5.25
CA VAL A 75 7.52 -6.48 -4.52
C VAL A 75 8.48 -6.29 -3.36
N LEU A 76 7.97 -6.44 -2.14
CA LEU A 76 8.71 -6.16 -0.90
C LEU A 76 8.81 -7.43 -0.05
N ARG A 77 9.96 -7.61 0.61
CA ARG A 77 10.10 -8.61 1.66
C ARG A 77 9.96 -7.93 3.01
N VAL A 78 8.91 -8.29 3.75
CA VAL A 78 8.44 -7.55 4.93
C VAL A 78 8.57 -8.41 6.17
N GLY A 79 9.13 -7.84 7.23
CA GLY A 79 9.16 -8.47 8.55
C GLY A 79 7.82 -8.33 9.26
N LEU A 80 7.33 -9.41 9.87
CA LEU A 80 6.08 -9.39 10.64
C LEU A 80 6.18 -8.48 11.86
N GLY A 81 5.11 -7.72 12.13
CA GLY A 81 4.99 -6.79 13.26
C GLY A 81 5.93 -5.58 13.21
N LYS A 82 6.66 -5.38 12.10
CA LYS A 82 7.59 -4.26 11.94
C LYS A 82 6.98 -3.18 11.04
N PRO A 83 7.02 -1.91 11.45
CA PRO A 83 6.69 -0.79 10.56
C PRO A 83 7.55 -0.84 9.30
N SER A 84 6.90 -0.67 8.16
CA SER A 84 7.52 -0.65 6.85
C SER A 84 6.93 0.51 6.05
N THR A 85 7.71 1.01 5.09
CA THR A 85 7.29 2.11 4.23
C THR A 85 7.71 1.81 2.80
N PHE A 86 6.86 2.19 1.84
CA PHE A 86 7.31 2.40 0.48
C PHE A 86 6.82 3.76 -0.03
N GLU A 87 7.59 4.31 -0.97
CA GLU A 87 7.34 5.62 -1.57
C GLU A 87 7.57 5.52 -3.07
N PHE A 88 6.78 6.27 -3.85
CA PHE A 88 7.03 6.45 -5.27
C PHE A 88 6.54 7.81 -5.75
N GLY A 89 7.14 8.27 -6.85
CA GLY A 89 6.99 9.64 -7.35
C GLY A 89 8.18 10.50 -6.97
N THR A 90 8.12 11.77 -7.37
CA THR A 90 9.22 12.71 -7.20
C THR A 90 9.09 13.44 -5.87
N GLU A 91 10.20 13.54 -5.14
CA GLU A 91 10.31 14.52 -4.06
C GLU A 91 10.94 15.81 -4.60
N SER A 92 10.30 16.94 -4.33
CA SER A 92 10.78 18.28 -4.66
C SER A 92 10.37 19.29 -3.58
N PRO A 93 10.79 20.56 -3.65
CA PRO A 93 10.31 21.59 -2.72
C PRO A 93 8.79 21.78 -2.72
N THR A 94 8.11 21.43 -3.82
CA THR A 94 6.66 21.63 -4.00
C THR A 94 5.86 20.34 -4.15
N GLU A 95 6.53 19.19 -4.17
CA GLU A 95 5.90 17.89 -4.38
C GLU A 95 6.49 16.86 -3.43
N LYS A 96 5.63 16.03 -2.86
CA LYS A 96 6.02 14.92 -2.00
C LYS A 96 5.53 13.63 -2.65
N PRO A 97 6.29 12.52 -2.55
CA PRO A 97 5.90 11.26 -3.16
C PRO A 97 4.61 10.72 -2.54
N PHE A 98 3.96 9.83 -3.27
CA PHE A 98 2.94 8.99 -2.67
C PHE A 98 3.62 8.02 -1.71
N ARG A 99 3.14 7.96 -0.48
CA ARG A 99 3.72 7.18 0.62
C ARG A 99 2.70 6.22 1.17
N VAL A 100 3.13 4.99 1.44
CA VAL A 100 2.35 4.04 2.23
C VAL A 100 3.21 3.56 3.39
N ASN A 101 2.77 3.90 4.61
CA ASN A 101 3.28 3.32 5.83
C ASN A 101 2.41 2.13 6.21
N PHE A 102 3.00 1.02 6.64
CA PHE A 102 2.24 -0.18 6.91
C PHE A 102 2.89 -1.13 7.90
N THR A 103 2.07 -1.99 8.49
CA THR A 103 2.50 -3.17 9.25
C THR A 103 1.80 -4.41 8.71
N VAL A 104 2.51 -5.53 8.71
CA VAL A 104 1.92 -6.85 8.45
C VAL A 104 2.00 -7.66 9.73
N ASP A 105 0.85 -7.97 10.30
CA ASP A 105 0.73 -8.73 11.53
C ASP A 105 0.19 -10.13 11.22
N ARG A 106 0.68 -11.15 11.94
CA ARG A 106 0.07 -12.48 11.91
C ARG A 106 -1.05 -12.50 12.94
N THR A 107 -2.27 -12.72 12.50
CA THR A 107 -3.45 -12.85 13.37
C THR A 107 -3.81 -14.34 13.52
N GLY A 108 -3.80 -14.83 14.76
CA GLY A 108 -4.16 -16.20 15.12
C GLY A 108 -3.06 -17.23 14.84
N GLY A 109 -2.61 -17.88 15.92
CA GLY A 109 -1.94 -19.19 15.92
C GLY A 109 -2.85 -20.19 16.61
#